data_AF-A0A9D7Y3T5-F1
#
_entry.id   AF-A0A9D7Y3T5-F1
#
_cell.length_a   1.000
_cell.length_b   1.000
_cell.length_c   1.000
_cell.angle_alpha   90.00
_cell.angle_beta   90.00
_cell.angle_gamma   90.00
#
_symmetry.space_group_name_H-M   'P 1'
#
loop_
_entity.id
_entity.type
_entity.pdbx_description
1 polymer ?
#
loop_
_entity_poly.entity_id
_entity_poly.type
_entity_poly.pdbx_seq_one_letter_code
_entity_poly.pdbx_strand_id
1 'polypeptide(L)'
;MRKQFLSVILLLLTAGLLSAQSLRYSVAMPYIGLGAYSSIQNDAFSFTRNQAALATAKQAGFGVFGERRFLLSETSSYAAAVAIPSKLGNFGLSINYAGFKNFNENKIGLAYGRSLGKR
;
A
#
# COMPACT_ATOMS: atom_id res chain seq x y z
N MET A 1 -13.16 40.17 -8.97
CA MET A 1 -11.96 39.36 -9.29
C MET A 1 -11.02 39.20 -8.10
N ARG A 2 -10.53 40.28 -7.46
CA ARG A 2 -9.57 40.19 -6.33
C ARG A 2 -10.05 39.39 -5.11
N LYS A 3 -11.33 39.49 -4.73
CA LYS A 3 -11.91 38.76 -3.58
C LYS A 3 -12.02 37.24 -3.83
N GLN A 4 -12.36 36.83 -5.05
CA GLN A 4 -12.45 35.41 -5.39
C GLN A 4 -11.07 34.74 -5.43
N PHE A 5 -10.04 35.47 -5.88
CA PHE A 5 -8.66 34.98 -5.85
C PHE A 5 -8.17 34.74 -4.41
N LEU A 6 -8.47 35.66 -3.48
CA LEU A 6 -8.19 35.49 -2.05
C LEU A 6 -8.92 34.29 -1.45
N SER A 7 -10.19 34.07 -1.82
CA SER A 7 -10.95 32.88 -1.38
C SER A 7 -10.33 31.58 -1.85
N VAL A 8 -9.85 31.51 -3.11
CA VAL A 8 -9.18 30.32 -3.64
C VAL A 8 -7.86 30.06 -2.94
N ILE A 9 -7.05 31.10 -2.70
CA ILE A 9 -5.78 30.96 -1.95
C ILE A 9 -6.04 30.45 -0.53
N LEU A 10 -7.03 31.01 0.16
CA LEU A 10 -7.39 30.57 1.50
C LEU A 10 -7.83 29.11 1.52
N LEU A 11 -8.60 28.67 0.51
CA LEU A 11 -9.04 27.28 0.38
C LEU A 11 -7.85 26.33 0.12
N LEU A 12 -6.86 26.76 -0.66
CA LEU A 12 -5.64 26.00 -0.92
C LEU A 12 -4.75 25.89 0.32
N LEU A 13 -4.66 26.94 1.13
CA LEU A 13 -3.87 26.96 2.36
C LEU A 13 -4.48 26.09 3.46
N THR A 14 -5.82 25.97 3.53
CA THR A 14 -6.49 25.13 4.53
C THR A 14 -6.62 23.66 4.12
N ALA A 15 -6.57 23.36 2.81
CA ALA A 15 -6.62 21.98 2.32
C ALA A 15 -5.48 21.10 2.86
N GLY A 16 -4.31 21.67 3.13
CA GLY A 16 -3.15 20.95 3.69
C GLY A 16 -3.29 20.55 5.17
N LEU A 17 -4.29 21.09 5.88
CA LEU A 17 -4.54 20.77 7.30
C LEU A 17 -5.49 19.59 7.49
N LEU A 18 -6.10 19.09 6.42
CA LEU A 18 -7.01 17.95 6.47
C LEU A 18 -6.20 16.65 6.56
N SER A 19 -6.38 15.91 7.65
CA SER A 19 -5.84 14.56 7.78
C SER A 19 -6.83 13.56 7.19
N ALA A 20 -6.41 12.82 6.16
CA ALA A 20 -7.16 11.68 5.64
C ALA A 20 -6.68 10.41 6.34
N GLN A 21 -7.62 9.57 6.79
CA GLN A 21 -7.28 8.28 7.36
C GLN A 21 -7.37 7.18 6.30
N SER A 22 -6.34 6.35 6.24
CA SER A 22 -6.35 5.12 5.47
C SER A 22 -7.18 4.06 6.20
N LEU A 23 -8.41 3.84 5.74
CA LEU A 23 -9.27 2.76 6.24
C LEU A 23 -8.81 1.41 5.69
N ARG A 24 -8.85 0.36 6.53
CA ARG A 24 -8.66 -1.06 6.13
C ARG A 24 -7.25 -1.42 5.65
N TYR A 25 -6.25 -0.74 6.21
CA TYR A 25 -4.83 -1.10 6.02
C TYR A 25 -4.21 -1.47 7.34
N SER A 26 -3.31 -2.44 7.31
CA SER A 26 -2.46 -2.76 8.44
C SER A 26 -1.63 -1.56 8.86
N VAL A 27 -1.77 -1.12 10.12
CA VAL A 27 -1.01 0.02 10.67
C VAL A 27 0.47 -0.30 10.73
N ALA A 28 0.81 -1.55 11.06
CA ALA A 28 2.20 -1.95 11.23
C ALA A 28 2.94 -2.18 9.90
N MET A 29 2.27 -2.09 8.75
CA MET A 29 2.94 -2.18 7.45
C MET A 29 3.50 -0.80 7.05
N PRO A 30 4.81 -0.68 6.74
CA PRO A 30 5.46 0.61 6.49
C PRO A 30 5.07 1.28 5.15
N TYR A 31 4.27 0.60 4.32
CA TYR A 31 3.93 1.01 2.95
C TYR A 31 2.72 1.94 2.85
N ILE A 32 2.22 2.47 3.97
CA ILE A 32 1.10 3.41 3.99
C ILE A 32 1.50 4.86 3.63
N GLY A 33 2.79 5.19 3.70
CA GLY A 33 3.32 6.52 3.39
C GLY A 33 4.48 6.51 2.39
N LEU A 34 5.42 7.46 2.53
CA LEU A 34 6.57 7.60 1.62
C LEU A 34 7.48 6.36 1.55
N GLY A 35 7.45 5.51 2.59
CA GLY A 35 8.15 4.22 2.61
C GLY A 35 7.79 3.30 1.43
N ALA A 36 6.59 3.43 0.84
CA ALA A 36 6.18 2.71 -0.37
C ALA A 36 7.01 3.06 -1.62
N TYR A 37 7.72 4.18 -1.61
CA TYR A 37 8.57 4.63 -2.71
C TYR A 37 10.06 4.44 -2.45
N SER A 38 10.42 3.86 -1.30
CA SER A 38 11.82 3.56 -0.97
C SER A 38 12.39 2.53 -1.94
N SER A 39 13.58 2.81 -2.46
CA SER A 39 14.37 1.84 -3.24
C SER A 39 15.11 0.82 -2.36
N ILE A 40 15.14 1.06 -1.04
CA ILE A 40 15.83 0.23 -0.06
C ILE A 40 14.87 -0.81 0.54
N GLN A 41 13.65 -0.39 0.91
CA GLN A 41 12.61 -1.31 1.40
C GLN A 41 11.87 -1.97 0.23
N ASN A 42 12.44 -3.08 -0.24
CA ASN A 42 11.85 -3.92 -1.28
C ASN A 42 11.64 -5.36 -0.78
N ASP A 43 10.60 -5.56 0.03
CA ASP A 43 10.20 -6.86 0.54
C ASP A 43 8.98 -7.42 -0.23
N ALA A 44 8.44 -8.54 0.25
CA ALA A 44 7.29 -9.21 -0.35
C ALA A 44 6.00 -8.36 -0.37
N PHE A 45 5.89 -7.32 0.47
CA PHE A 45 4.73 -6.44 0.58
C PHE A 45 4.91 -5.09 -0.12
N SER A 46 6.13 -4.64 -0.43
CA SER A 46 6.38 -3.34 -1.06
C SER A 46 5.52 -3.08 -2.31
N PHE A 47 5.30 -4.13 -3.12
CA PHE A 47 4.50 -4.01 -4.34
C PHE A 47 3.01 -3.78 -4.13
N THR A 48 2.49 -4.08 -2.95
CA THR A 48 1.05 -3.94 -2.64
C THR A 48 0.62 -2.47 -2.63
N ARG A 49 1.58 -1.55 -2.50
CA ARG A 49 1.38 -0.09 -2.50
C ARG A 49 2.05 0.59 -3.68
N ASN A 50 3.16 0.02 -4.16
CA ASN A 50 3.84 0.51 -5.36
C ASN A 50 4.26 -0.67 -6.24
N GLN A 51 3.46 -0.98 -7.26
CA GLN A 51 3.70 -2.10 -8.16
C GLN A 51 5.04 -1.98 -8.90
N ALA A 52 5.57 -0.76 -9.08
CA ALA A 52 6.89 -0.56 -9.67
C ALA A 52 8.02 -1.13 -8.78
N ALA A 53 7.81 -1.32 -7.48
CA ALA A 53 8.76 -2.00 -6.59
C ALA A 53 9.02 -3.46 -7.02
N LEU A 54 8.08 -4.12 -7.70
CA LEU A 54 8.33 -5.45 -8.29
C LEU A 54 9.50 -5.40 -9.27
N ALA A 55 9.65 -4.32 -10.05
CA ALA A 55 10.74 -4.21 -11.02
C ALA A 55 12.13 -4.30 -10.37
N THR A 56 12.25 -3.97 -9.08
CA THR A 56 13.50 -4.04 -8.33
C THR A 56 13.66 -5.32 -7.52
N ALA A 57 12.64 -6.19 -7.46
CA ALA A 57 12.69 -7.45 -6.70
C ALA A 57 13.69 -8.43 -7.34
N LYS A 58 14.72 -8.81 -6.59
CA LYS A 58 15.79 -9.70 -7.08
C LYS A 58 15.62 -11.15 -6.66
N GLN A 59 14.82 -11.41 -5.62
CA GLN A 59 14.63 -12.73 -5.03
C GLN A 59 13.14 -12.98 -4.82
N ALA A 60 12.74 -14.25 -4.91
CA ALA A 60 11.39 -14.63 -4.54
C ALA A 60 11.21 -14.42 -3.04
N GLY A 61 10.04 -13.91 -2.65
CA GLY A 61 9.73 -13.63 -1.27
C GLY A 61 8.24 -13.80 -1.02
N PHE A 62 7.89 -14.25 0.17
CA PHE A 62 6.53 -14.28 0.65
C PHE A 62 6.46 -13.62 2.02
N GLY A 63 5.29 -13.09 2.37
CA GLY A 63 5.03 -12.50 3.66
C GLY A 63 3.59 -12.75 4.06
N VAL A 64 3.39 -12.99 5.36
CA VAL A 64 2.08 -12.99 5.99
C VAL A 64 2.08 -11.96 7.11
N PHE A 65 0.94 -11.35 7.33
CA PHE A 65 0.75 -10.31 8.32
C PHE A 65 -0.62 -10.46 8.95
N GLY A 66 -0.71 -10.21 10.25
CA GLY A 66 -1.96 -10.18 10.99
C GLY A 66 -1.91 -9.12 12.07
N GLU A 67 -2.94 -8.29 12.14
CA GLU A 67 -3.14 -7.36 13.25
C GLU A 67 -4.54 -7.46 13.81
N ARG A 68 -4.67 -7.14 15.10
CA ARG A 68 -5.94 -6.90 15.77
C ARG A 68 -5.89 -5.53 16.43
N ARG A 69 -6.49 -4.53 15.78
CA ARG A 69 -6.36 -3.14 16.24
C ARG A 69 -7.12 -2.94 17.54
N PHE A 70 -6.46 -2.37 18.55
CA PHE A 70 -7.04 -2.20 19.90
C PHE A 70 -7.45 -3.53 20.56
N LEU A 71 -6.95 -4.67 20.08
CA LEU A 71 -7.31 -6.02 20.53
C LEU A 71 -8.80 -6.39 20.29
N LEU A 72 -9.55 -5.65 19.48
CA LEU A 72 -10.93 -6.00 19.08
C LEU A 72 -10.97 -6.95 17.89
N SER A 73 -11.79 -8.00 17.95
CA SER A 73 -11.95 -8.94 16.82
C SER A 73 -12.49 -8.26 15.57
N GLU A 74 -13.32 -7.23 15.74
CA GLU A 74 -14.04 -6.50 14.70
C GLU A 74 -13.10 -5.71 13.77
N THR A 75 -11.91 -5.39 14.26
CA THR A 75 -10.87 -4.60 13.57
C THR A 75 -9.67 -5.46 13.16
N SER A 76 -9.85 -6.78 13.07
CA SER A 76 -8.80 -7.69 12.64
C SER A 76 -8.49 -7.48 11.16
N SER A 77 -7.21 -7.46 10.80
CA SER A 77 -6.75 -7.40 9.41
C SER A 77 -5.64 -8.41 9.17
N TYR A 78 -5.74 -9.15 8.08
CA TYR A 78 -4.78 -10.15 7.66
C TYR A 78 -4.35 -9.88 6.23
N ALA A 79 -3.06 -10.05 5.95
CA ALA A 79 -2.53 -9.90 4.62
C ALA A 79 -1.53 -11.01 4.31
N ALA A 80 -1.49 -11.43 3.06
CA ALA A 80 -0.47 -12.30 2.52
C ALA A 80 -0.02 -11.73 1.18
N ALA A 81 1.27 -11.78 0.91
CA ALA A 81 1.83 -11.36 -0.35
C ALA A 81 2.97 -12.29 -0.78
N VAL A 82 3.11 -12.49 -2.08
CA VAL A 82 4.23 -13.20 -2.68
C VAL A 82 4.72 -12.40 -3.87
N ALA A 83 6.04 -12.26 -3.99
CA ALA A 83 6.73 -11.66 -5.11
C ALA A 83 7.64 -12.72 -5.75
N ILE A 84 7.50 -12.91 -7.05
CA ILE A 84 8.21 -13.94 -7.82
C ILE A 84 8.96 -13.26 -8.96
N PRO A 85 10.29 -13.16 -8.88
CA PRO A 85 11.09 -12.66 -9.98
C PRO A 85 11.08 -13.62 -11.17
N SER A 86 11.07 -13.08 -12.38
CA SER A 86 11.22 -13.88 -13.61
C SER A 86 12.01 -13.13 -14.67
N LYS A 87 12.51 -13.86 -15.69
CA LYS A 87 13.24 -13.27 -16.82
C LYS A 87 12.42 -12.26 -17.62
N LEU A 88 11.09 -12.44 -17.65
CA LEU A 88 10.19 -11.57 -18.40
C LEU A 88 9.75 -10.35 -17.60
N GLY A 89 10.07 -10.27 -16.31
CA GLY A 89 9.53 -9.31 -15.35
C GLY A 89 8.98 -10.03 -14.13
N ASN A 90 8.73 -9.29 -13.06
CA ASN A 90 8.45 -9.86 -11.76
C ASN A 90 6.95 -9.81 -11.48
N PHE A 91 6.42 -10.88 -10.92
CA PHE A 91 5.00 -11.04 -10.62
C PHE A 91 4.76 -10.93 -9.13
N GLY A 92 3.61 -10.40 -8.74
CA GLY A 92 3.18 -10.29 -7.36
C GLY A 92 1.74 -10.75 -7.19
N LEU A 93 1.45 -11.52 -6.14
CA LEU A 93 0.11 -11.87 -5.73
C LEU A 93 -0.11 -11.43 -4.29
N SER A 94 -1.23 -10.78 -4.02
CA SER A 94 -1.59 -10.26 -2.71
C SER A 94 -3.01 -10.64 -2.33
N ILE A 95 -3.23 -10.95 -1.07
CA ILE A 95 -4.53 -11.26 -0.48
C ILE A 95 -4.62 -10.45 0.80
N ASN A 96 -5.71 -9.72 1.00
CA ASN A 96 -5.98 -8.95 2.20
C ASN A 96 -7.40 -9.24 2.66
N TYR A 97 -7.56 -9.41 3.97
CA TYR A 97 -8.83 -9.53 4.67
C TYR A 97 -8.86 -8.45 5.74
N ALA A 98 -9.97 -7.73 5.88
CA ALA A 98 -10.19 -6.80 6.99
C ALA A 98 -11.62 -6.93 7.51
N GLY A 99 -11.80 -7.09 8.82
CA GLY A 99 -13.10 -7.14 9.49
C GLY A 99 -13.35 -8.42 10.28
N PHE A 100 -14.61 -8.82 10.37
CA PHE A 100 -15.10 -9.92 11.20
C PHE A 100 -16.26 -10.67 10.52
N LYS A 101 -16.88 -11.61 11.24
CA LYS A 101 -17.90 -12.53 10.71
C LYS A 101 -19.06 -11.81 10.02
N ASN A 102 -19.59 -10.74 10.60
CA ASN A 102 -20.79 -10.09 10.07
C ASN A 102 -20.46 -8.99 9.05
N PHE A 103 -19.21 -8.53 9.00
CA PHE A 103 -18.74 -7.58 8.00
C PHE A 103 -17.24 -7.77 7.76
N ASN A 104 -16.88 -8.16 6.54
CA ASN A 104 -15.48 -8.26 6.12
C ASN A 104 -15.30 -7.81 4.69
N GLU A 105 -14.07 -7.42 4.38
CA GLU A 105 -13.63 -7.04 3.06
C GLU A 105 -12.41 -7.82 2.65
N ASN A 106 -12.50 -8.37 1.45
CA ASN A 106 -11.47 -9.20 0.87
C ASN A 106 -10.94 -8.52 -0.39
N LYS A 107 -9.62 -8.40 -0.49
CA LYS A 107 -8.93 -7.87 -1.67
C LYS A 107 -7.88 -8.84 -2.12
N ILE A 108 -8.08 -9.38 -3.32
CA ILE A 108 -7.09 -10.20 -4.02
C ILE A 108 -6.53 -9.34 -5.15
N GLY A 109 -5.21 -9.31 -5.30
CA GLY A 109 -4.54 -8.48 -6.29
C GLY A 109 -3.39 -9.22 -6.95
N LEU A 110 -3.37 -9.18 -8.29
CA LEU A 110 -2.25 -9.62 -9.12
C LEU A 110 -1.52 -8.38 -9.64
N ALA A 111 -0.19 -8.42 -9.64
CA ALA A 111 0.67 -7.36 -10.10
C ALA A 111 1.82 -7.89 -10.94
N TYR A 112 2.33 -7.04 -11.83
CA TYR A 112 3.51 -7.30 -12.64
C TYR A 112 4.35 -6.02 -12.69
N GLY A 113 5.67 -6.16 -12.58
CA GLY A 113 6.60 -5.06 -12.68
C GLY A 113 7.89 -5.48 -13.37
N ARG A 114 8.35 -4.68 -14.33
CA ARG A 114 9.58 -4.92 -15.09
C ARG A 114 10.42 -3.67 -15.15
N SER A 115 11.74 -3.83 -14.99
CA SER A 115 12.66 -2.72 -15.23
C SER A 115 12.74 -2.41 -16.73
N LEU A 116 12.54 -1.14 -17.09
CA LEU A 116 12.56 -0.66 -18.48
C LEU A 116 13.94 -0.12 -18.91
N GLY A 117 14.89 -0.02 -18.00
CA GLY A 117 16.21 0.51 -18.28
C GLY A 117 17.17 0.36 -17.11
N LYS A 118 18.41 0.81 -17.32
CA LYS A 118 19.36 1.02 -16.22
C LYS A 118 19.14 2.43 -15.67
N ARG A 119 19.18 2.57 -14.35
CA ARG A 119 19.32 3.88 -13.69
C ARG A 119 20.77 4.33 -13.77
#